data_AF-A0A2N6CI24-F1
#
_entry.id   AF-A0A2N6CI24-F1
#
_cell.length_a   1.000
_cell.length_b   1.000
_cell.length_c   1.000
_cell.angle_alpha   90.00
_cell.angle_beta   90.00
_cell.angle_gamma   90.00
#
_symmetry.space_group_name_H-M   'P 1'
#
loop_
_entity.id
_entity.type
_entity.pdbx_description
1 polymer ?
#
loop_
_entity_poly.entity_id
_entity_poly.type
_entity_poly.pdbx_seq_one_letter_code
_entity_poly.pdbx_strand_id
1 'polypeptide(L)' 'MAAGTDNNWGLRNYIGNAREWVDAGDRLEARGGAFTDSKENCSVEARVEHDGEPDNVTGMRLVRIIE' A
#
# COMPACT_ATOMS: atom_id res chain seq x y z
N MET A 1 -4.29 11.88 -8.75
CA MET A 1 -3.71 10.53 -8.93
C MET A 1 -4.87 9.56 -8.93
N ALA A 2 -4.96 8.65 -9.89
CA ALA A 2 -6.08 7.72 -9.98
C ALA A 2 -5.60 6.31 -9.61
N ALA A 3 -6.35 5.63 -8.74
CA ALA A 3 -6.19 4.20 -8.56
C ALA A 3 -6.31 3.49 -9.93
N GLY A 4 -5.52 2.44 -10.15
CA GLY A 4 -5.51 1.71 -11.43
C GLY A 4 -4.71 2.32 -12.56
N THR A 5 -4.03 3.47 -12.38
CA THR A 5 -3.08 4.01 -13.37
C THR A 5 -1.63 3.72 -13.00
N ASP A 6 -0.77 3.56 -14.00
CA ASP A 6 0.64 3.28 -13.81
C ASP A 6 1.42 4.57 -13.45
N ASN A 7 2.43 4.46 -12.59
CA ASN A 7 3.42 5.53 -12.40
C ASN A 7 4.57 5.41 -13.42
N ASN A 8 5.55 6.32 -13.33
CA ASN A 8 6.72 6.34 -14.23
C ASN A 8 7.63 5.09 -14.13
N TRP A 9 7.38 4.18 -13.18
CA TRP A 9 8.06 2.90 -13.03
C TRP A 9 7.18 1.70 -13.45
N GLY A 10 6.00 1.96 -14.01
CA GLY A 10 5.05 0.91 -14.41
C GLY A 10 4.31 0.26 -13.24
N LEU A 11 4.38 0.83 -12.03
CA LEU A 11 3.64 0.29 -10.89
C LEU A 11 2.17 0.69 -10.98
N ARG A 12 1.30 -0.31 -10.97
CA ARG A 12 -0.16 -0.17 -10.87
C ARG A 12 -0.65 -0.46 -9.46
N ASN A 13 -1.69 0.27 -9.04
CA ASN A 13 -2.33 0.11 -7.73
C ASN A 13 -1.38 0.37 -6.55
N TYR A 14 -0.39 1.26 -6.73
CA TYR A 14 0.44 1.76 -5.64
C TYR A 14 -0.30 2.79 -4.76
N ILE A 15 -1.49 3.21 -5.19
CA ILE A 15 -2.49 3.99 -4.43
C ILE A 15 -3.85 3.32 -4.65
N GLY A 16 -4.56 3.04 -3.56
CA GLY A 16 -5.88 2.38 -3.57
C GLY A 16 -5.81 0.88 -3.86
N ASN A 17 -6.96 0.28 -4.21
CA ASN A 17 -7.18 -1.17 -4.32
C ASN A 17 -7.04 -1.89 -2.98
N ALA A 18 -5.83 -2.09 -2.49
CA ALA A 18 -5.55 -2.65 -1.18
C ALA A 18 -4.45 -1.84 -0.53
N ARG A 19 -4.49 -1.71 0.80
CA ARG A 19 -3.30 -1.28 1.53
C ARG A 19 -2.23 -2.35 1.34
N GLU A 20 -0.96 -1.95 1.29
CA GLU A 20 0.15 -2.89 1.11
C GLU A 20 1.00 -2.93 2.39
N TRP A 21 1.25 -4.12 2.93
CA TRP A 21 2.15 -4.32 4.07
C TRP A 21 3.58 -3.86 3.76
N VAL A 22 4.17 -3.18 4.73
CA VAL A 22 5.55 -2.70 4.71
C VAL A 22 6.19 -3.02 6.06
N ASP A 23 7.31 -3.72 6.02
CA ASP A 23 8.21 -3.84 7.17
C ASP A 23 9.02 -2.54 7.30
N ALA A 24 8.72 -1.76 8.34
CA ALA A 24 9.42 -0.51 8.64
C ALA A 24 10.64 -0.72 9.56
N GLY A 25 10.99 -1.97 9.87
CA GLY A 25 12.08 -2.35 10.76
C GLY A 25 11.64 -2.56 12.21
N ASP A 26 11.02 -1.57 12.83
CA ASP A 26 10.55 -1.62 14.22
C ASP A 26 9.05 -1.96 14.36
N ARG A 27 8.30 -1.80 13.28
CA ARG A 27 6.85 -2.04 13.23
C ARG A 27 6.40 -2.46 11.84
N LEU A 28 5.23 -3.08 11.80
CA LEU A 28 4.51 -3.35 10.56
C LEU A 28 3.58 -2.18 10.24
N GLU A 29 3.57 -1.77 8.98
CA GLU A 29 2.69 -0.71 8.49
C GLU A 29 1.91 -1.17 7.28
N ALA A 30 0.81 -0.49 6.99
CA ALA A 30 0.04 -0.62 5.76
C ALA A 30 0.02 0.73 5.01
N ARG A 31 0.37 0.72 3.71
CA ARG A 31 0.58 1.92 2.89
C ARG A 31 -0.34 1.98 1.67
N GLY A 32 -0.52 3.16 1.08
CA GLY A 32 -1.17 3.37 -0.23
C GLY A 32 -2.71 3.48 -0.23
N GLY A 33 -3.37 2.96 0.80
CA GLY A 33 -4.83 3.02 0.95
C GLY A 33 -5.58 1.88 0.22
N ALA A 34 -6.80 1.58 0.67
CA ALA A 34 -7.66 0.52 0.13
C ALA A 34 -8.83 1.07 -0.70
N PHE A 35 -9.56 0.17 -1.37
CA PHE A 35 -10.78 0.52 -2.11
C PHE A 35 -11.90 1.15 -1.25
N THR A 36 -11.85 0.95 0.07
CA THR A 36 -12.79 1.53 1.05
C THR A 36 -12.38 2.91 1.54
N ASP A 37 -11.12 3.32 1.31
CA ASP A 37 -10.61 4.59 1.79
C ASP A 37 -11.12 5.75 0.91
N SER A 38 -11.37 6.91 1.51
CA SER A 38 -11.75 8.10 0.75
C SER A 38 -10.60 8.51 -0.18
N LYS A 39 -10.93 9.13 -1.33
CA LYS A 39 -9.91 9.56 -2.29
C LYS A 39 -8.85 10.49 -1.69
N GLU A 40 -9.22 11.28 -0.68
CA GLU A 40 -8.30 12.19 0.02
C GLU A 40 -7.28 11.44 0.89
N ASN A 41 -7.65 10.24 1.37
CA ASN A 41 -6.80 9.39 2.20
C ASN A 41 -5.97 8.38 1.37
N CYS A 42 -6.24 8.27 0.06
CA CYS A 42 -5.47 7.45 -0.87
C CYS A 42 -4.31 8.27 -1.47
N SER A 43 -3.16 8.25 -0.80
CA SER A 43 -1.94 8.92 -1.26
C SER A 43 -0.69 8.08 -0.99
N VAL A 44 0.43 8.46 -1.60
CA VAL A 44 1.74 7.83 -1.31
C VAL A 44 2.19 8.01 0.14
N GLU A 45 1.69 9.05 0.81
CA GLU A 45 2.00 9.33 2.22
C GLU A 45 1.09 8.59 3.20
N ALA A 46 0.00 8.01 2.70
CA ALA A 46 -0.98 7.29 3.50
C ALA A 46 -0.30 6.12 4.21
N ARG A 47 -0.42 6.13 5.55
CA ARG A 47 0.21 5.17 6.43
C ARG A 47 -0.70 4.88 7.61
N VAL A 48 -0.80 3.60 7.95
CA VAL A 48 -1.52 3.12 9.12
C VAL A 48 -0.62 2.07 9.78
N GLU A 49 -0.47 2.15 11.10
CA GLU A 49 0.17 1.08 11.86
C GLU A 49 -0.69 -0.19 11.77
N HIS A 50 -0.05 -1.34 11.62
CA HIS A 50 -0.74 -2.60 11.40
C HIS A 50 -0.25 -3.64 12.40
N ASP A 51 -1.15 -4.42 12.99
CA ASP A 51 -0.86 -5.40 14.05
C ASP A 51 -0.37 -6.76 13.53
N GLY A 52 -0.61 -7.04 12.25
CA GLY A 52 -0.17 -8.25 11.56
C GLY A 52 -1.26 -9.32 11.48
N GLU A 53 -2.44 -9.07 12.05
CA GLU A 53 -3.59 -9.93 11.87
C GLU A 53 -4.16 -9.77 10.46
N PRO A 54 -4.67 -10.84 9.83
CA PRO A 54 -5.27 -10.73 8.51
C PRO A 54 -6.52 -9.85 8.55
N ASP A 55 -6.66 -8.96 7.57
CA ASP A 55 -7.87 -8.16 7.35
C ASP A 55 -8.33 -8.26 5.87
N ASN A 56 -9.48 -7.66 5.56
CA ASN A 56 -10.09 -7.74 4.22
C ASN A 56 -9.63 -6.62 3.26
N VAL A 57 -8.74 -5.74 3.68
CA VAL A 57 -8.35 -4.52 2.94
C VAL A 57 -6.84 -4.40 2.71
N THR A 58 -6.05 -5.27 3.32
CA THR A 58 -4.59 -5.25 3.31
C THR A 58 -4.03 -6.48 2.59
N GLY A 59 -3.16 -6.24 1.61
CA GLY A 59 -2.39 -7.23 0.88
C GLY A 59 -0.90 -6.92 0.92
N MET A 60 -0.15 -7.38 -0.08
CA MET A 60 1.29 -7.13 -0.16
C MET A 60 1.81 -7.07 -1.59
N ARG A 61 2.93 -6.37 -1.76
CA ARG A 61 3.73 -6.35 -2.96
C ARG A 61 5.14 -6.80 -2.62
N LEU A 62 5.62 -7.80 -3.34
CA LEU A 62 6.96 -8.34 -3.10
C LEU A 62 8.02 -7.44 -3.70
N VAL A 63 9.12 -7.28 -2.96
CA VAL A 63 10.35 -6.66 -3.42
C VAL A 63 11.50 -7.62 -3.19
N ARG A 64 12.55 -7.52 -4.00
CA ARG A 64 13.79 -8.27 -3.81
C ARG A 64 14.98 -7.42 -4.22
N ILE A 65 16.13 -7.72 -3.63
CA ILE A 65 17.41 -7.19 -4.10
C ILE A 65 17.79 -7.95 -5.38
N ILE A 66 18.29 -7.23 -6.37
CA ILE A 66 18.90 -7.80 -7.57
C ILE A 66 20.39 -7.58 -7.44
N GLU A 67 21.11 -8.66 -7.16
CA GLU A 67 22.58 -8.76 -7.25
C GLU A 67 22.96 -9.39 -8.59
#